data_AF-A0A9D2EDZ8-F1
#
_entry.id   AF-A0A9D2EDZ8-F1
#
_cell.length_a   1.000
_cell.length_b   1.000
_cell.length_c   1.000
_cell.angle_alpha   90.00
_cell.angle_beta   90.00
_cell.angle_gamma   90.00
#
_symmetry.space_group_name_H-M   'P 1'
#
loop_
_entity.id
_entity.type
_entity.pdbx_description
1 polymer ?
#
loop_
_entity_poly.entity_id
_entity_poly.type
_entity_poly.pdbx_seq_one_letter_code
_entity_poly.pdbx_strand_id
1 'polypeptide(L)'
;AGDVVDVKDGYARNYLLPRNLATPWTKGGQKQIDQITAARRKHTIATIEDARAVRDSLQAKPVVVPVRAGANGRLFGAVTTKDIAEAIATSGQQVDRRKIEVGHAIKSLGDHQVQIRLHQDVSATVDVHVVASA
;
A
#
# COMPACT_ATOMS: atom_id res chain seq x y z
N ALA A 1 -7.78 4.19 17.91
CA ALA A 1 -8.32 5.05 18.98
C ALA A 1 -9.39 4.28 19.75
N GLY A 2 -9.15 4.09 21.05
CA GLY A 2 -9.97 3.31 21.97
C GLY A 2 -9.17 2.19 22.63
N ASP A 3 -8.16 2.55 23.43
CA ASP A 3 -7.35 1.59 24.19
C ASP A 3 -7.74 1.64 25.66
N VAL A 4 -7.86 0.46 26.27
CA VAL A 4 -8.16 0.34 27.70
C VAL A 4 -6.83 0.27 28.44
N VAL A 5 -6.57 1.29 29.25
CA VAL A 5 -5.35 1.42 30.04
C VAL A 5 -5.70 1.58 31.51
N ASP A 6 -4.98 0.86 32.37
CA ASP A 6 -5.10 1.00 33.80
C ASP A 6 -4.24 2.18 34.28
N VAL A 7 -4.80 3.04 35.12
CA VAL A 7 -4.17 4.27 35.59
C VAL A 7 -4.52 4.50 37.05
N LYS A 8 -3.64 5.23 37.77
CA LYS A 8 -3.92 5.61 39.17
C LYS A 8 -5.15 6.52 39.26
N ASP A 9 -5.99 6.31 40.27
CA ASP A 9 -7.23 7.06 40.51
C ASP A 9 -7.03 8.58 40.49
N GLY A 10 -5.95 9.08 41.12
CA GLY A 10 -5.64 10.50 41.15
C GLY A 10 -5.37 11.10 39.77
N TYR A 11 -4.75 10.32 38.88
CA TYR A 11 -4.47 10.75 37.50
C TYR A 11 -5.74 10.75 36.65
N ALA A 12 -6.60 9.74 36.80
CA ALA A 12 -7.90 9.70 36.15
C ALA A 12 -8.79 10.89 36.58
N ARG A 13 -8.93 11.10 37.90
CA ARG A 13 -9.86 12.08 38.47
C ARG A 13 -9.41 13.54 38.30
N ASN A 14 -8.11 13.82 38.45
CA ASN A 14 -7.62 15.21 38.48
C ASN A 14 -7.12 15.70 37.12
N TYR A 15 -6.75 14.79 36.20
CA TYR A 15 -6.13 15.16 34.93
C TYR A 15 -6.92 14.68 33.71
N LEU A 16 -7.23 13.38 33.62
CA LEU A 16 -7.82 12.81 32.40
C LEU A 16 -9.31 13.17 32.23
N LEU A 17 -10.12 13.00 33.28
CA LEU A 17 -11.56 13.26 33.22
C LEU A 17 -11.90 14.76 33.06
N PRO A 18 -11.33 15.69 33.84
CA PRO A 18 -11.67 17.12 33.71
C PRO A 18 -11.28 17.72 32.36
N ARG A 19 -10.28 17.12 31.69
CA ARG A 19 -9.80 17.53 30.36
C ARG A 19 -10.46 16.77 29.21
N ASN A 20 -11.42 15.89 29.49
CA ASN A 20 -12.06 15.03 28.49
C ASN A 20 -11.08 14.19 27.65
N LEU A 21 -9.96 13.79 28.25
CA LEU A 21 -8.93 12.98 27.59
C LEU A 21 -9.18 11.47 27.73
N ALA A 22 -10.08 11.07 28.63
CA ALA A 22 -10.47 9.67 28.81
C ALA A 22 -11.95 9.56 29.24
N THR A 23 -12.50 8.37 29.06
CA THR A 23 -13.85 8.00 29.53
C THR A 23 -13.70 6.87 30.55
N PRO A 24 -14.46 6.88 31.67
CA PRO A 24 -14.39 5.80 32.65
C PRO A 24 -14.72 4.45 32.00
N TRP A 25 -13.99 3.42 32.42
CA TRP A 25 -14.24 2.07 31.96
C TRP A 25 -15.60 1.59 32.47
N THR A 26 -16.41 1.03 31.59
CA THR A 26 -17.69 0.39 31.92
C THR A 26 -17.80 -0.93 31.15
N LYS A 27 -18.56 -1.90 31.67
CA LYS A 27 -18.83 -3.16 30.95
C LYS A 27 -19.47 -2.93 29.57
N GLY A 28 -20.33 -1.91 29.44
CA GLY A 28 -20.91 -1.50 28.16
C GLY A 28 -19.88 -0.91 27.20
N GLY A 29 -19.04 0.00 27.71
CA GLY A 29 -17.93 0.59 26.94
C GLY A 29 -16.91 -0.45 26.47
N GLN A 30 -16.60 -1.45 27.30
CA GLN A 30 -15.74 -2.57 26.90
C GLN A 30 -16.32 -3.32 25.70
N LYS A 31 -17.60 -3.72 25.75
CA LYS A 31 -18.25 -4.41 24.63
C LYS A 31 -18.25 -3.56 23.36
N GLN A 32 -18.44 -2.25 23.48
CA GLN A 32 -18.38 -1.33 22.33
C GLN A 32 -16.96 -1.27 21.73
N ILE A 33 -15.91 -1.17 22.56
CA ILE A 33 -14.51 -1.21 22.11
C ILE A 33 -14.20 -2.55 21.43
N ASP A 34 -14.66 -3.66 22.00
CA ASP A 34 -14.46 -4.99 21.42
C ASP A 34 -15.16 -5.13 20.07
N GLN A 35 -16.40 -4.63 19.93
CA GLN A 35 -17.13 -4.63 18.67
C GLN A 35 -16.44 -3.78 17.61
N ILE A 36 -16.01 -2.56 17.96
CA ILE A 36 -15.27 -1.67 17.06
C ILE A 36 -13.96 -2.35 16.63
N THR A 37 -13.25 -2.98 17.56
CA THR A 37 -11.99 -3.67 17.29
C THR A 37 -12.20 -4.88 16.39
N ALA A 38 -13.22 -5.69 16.65
CA ALA A 38 -13.57 -6.83 15.81
C ALA A 38 -13.99 -6.40 14.40
N ALA A 39 -14.79 -5.34 14.27
CA ALA A 39 -15.18 -4.77 12.99
C ALA A 39 -13.96 -4.25 12.21
N ARG A 40 -13.05 -3.50 12.88
CA ARG A 40 -11.79 -3.05 12.28
C ARG A 40 -10.94 -4.23 11.81
N ARG A 41 -10.74 -5.25 12.65
CA ARG A 41 -9.97 -6.45 12.28
C ARG A 41 -10.56 -7.14 11.05
N LYS A 42 -11.88 -7.33 11.00
CA LYS A 42 -12.56 -7.93 9.85
C LYS A 42 -12.34 -7.10 8.58
N HIS A 43 -12.51 -5.78 8.66
CA HIS A 43 -12.27 -4.89 7.53
C HIS A 43 -10.81 -4.93 7.07
N THR A 44 -9.86 -4.89 8.00
CA THR A 44 -8.43 -4.97 7.68
C THR A 44 -8.08 -6.30 7.01
N ILE A 45 -8.61 -7.43 7.49
CA ILE A 45 -8.39 -8.75 6.88
C ILE A 45 -8.93 -8.76 5.45
N ALA A 46 -10.17 -8.31 5.23
CA ALA A 46 -10.76 -8.24 3.90
C ALA A 46 -9.91 -7.37 2.95
N THR A 47 -9.46 -6.19 3.42
CA THR A 47 -8.61 -5.31 2.63
C THR A 47 -7.22 -5.93 2.32
N ILE A 48 -6.66 -6.71 3.25
CA ILE A 48 -5.39 -7.43 3.03
C ILE A 48 -5.58 -8.58 2.05
N GLU A 49 -6.69 -9.32 2.14
CA GLU A 49 -7.01 -10.40 1.20
C GLU A 49 -7.19 -9.86 -0.21
N ASP A 50 -7.95 -8.77 -0.37
CA ASP A 50 -8.08 -8.07 -1.66
C ASP A 50 -6.72 -7.60 -2.18
N ALA A 51 -5.90 -7.00 -1.32
CA ALA A 51 -4.55 -6.58 -1.69
C ALA A 51 -3.63 -7.76 -2.09
N ARG A 52 -3.79 -8.94 -1.49
CA ARG A 52 -3.06 -10.16 -1.87
C ARG A 52 -3.53 -10.68 -3.22
N ALA A 53 -4.82 -10.68 -3.49
CA ALA A 53 -5.36 -11.09 -4.79
C ALA A 53 -4.84 -10.17 -5.92
N VAL A 54 -4.79 -8.86 -5.67
CA VAL A 54 -4.20 -7.89 -6.61
C VAL A 54 -2.70 -8.13 -6.78
N ARG A 55 -1.96 -8.37 -5.69
CA ARG A 55 -0.53 -8.72 -5.76
C ARG A 55 -0.31 -9.92 -6.68
N ASP A 56 -1.04 -11.01 -6.46
CA ASP A 56 -0.86 -12.26 -7.20
C ASP A 56 -1.18 -12.05 -8.69
N SER A 57 -2.20 -11.24 -8.99
CA SER A 57 -2.53 -10.87 -10.37
C SER A 57 -1.43 -10.04 -11.05
N LEU A 58 -0.81 -9.12 -10.31
CA LEU A 58 0.30 -8.29 -10.80
C LEU A 58 1.60 -9.09 -10.98
N GLN A 59 1.81 -10.13 -10.18
CA GLN A 59 2.99 -11.01 -10.27
C GLN A 59 2.84 -12.10 -11.32
N ALA A 60 1.61 -12.48 -11.67
CA ALA A 60 1.36 -13.53 -12.64
C ALA A 60 1.74 -13.16 -14.07
N LYS A 61 1.80 -11.86 -14.41
CA LYS A 61 2.07 -11.40 -15.78
C LYS A 61 3.15 -10.32 -15.81
N PRO A 62 4.17 -10.48 -16.64
CA PRO A 62 5.13 -9.42 -16.90
C PRO A 62 4.46 -8.19 -17.51
N VAL A 63 4.82 -7.01 -17.02
CA VAL A 63 4.29 -5.73 -17.53
C VAL A 63 5.23 -5.21 -18.62
N VAL A 64 4.70 -5.06 -19.83
CA VAL A 64 5.49 -4.54 -20.96
C VAL A 64 5.31 -3.03 -21.07
N VAL A 65 6.41 -2.29 -20.99
CA VAL A 65 6.42 -0.82 -21.11
C VAL A 65 7.13 -0.44 -22.41
N PRO A 66 6.40 0.02 -23.44
CA PRO A 66 7.01 0.47 -24.69
C PRO A 66 7.59 1.88 -24.53
N VAL A 67 8.89 2.04 -24.74
CA VAL A 67 9.57 3.33 -24.63
C VAL A 67 10.52 3.56 -25.80
N ARG A 68 10.68 4.82 -26.21
CA ARG A 68 11.66 5.21 -27.23
C ARG A 68 13.09 5.02 -26.72
N ALA A 69 13.84 4.17 -27.39
CA ALA A 69 15.24 3.89 -27.09
C ALA A 69 16.16 4.29 -28.26
N GLY A 70 17.39 4.66 -27.95
CA GLY A 70 18.44 4.88 -28.94
C GLY A 70 19.08 3.57 -29.41
N ALA A 71 19.86 3.64 -30.49
CA ALA A 71 20.50 2.47 -31.13
C ALA A 71 21.40 1.64 -30.20
N ASN A 72 21.90 2.22 -29.10
CA ASN A 72 22.76 1.55 -28.12
C ASN A 72 21.99 0.89 -26.96
N GLY A 73 20.66 0.75 -27.05
CA GLY A 73 19.83 0.14 -25.99
C GLY A 73 19.63 1.02 -24.75
N ARG A 74 20.11 2.27 -24.80
CA ARG A 74 19.91 3.28 -23.76
C ARG A 74 18.68 4.13 -24.10
N LEU A 75 17.85 4.37 -23.09
CA LEU A 75 16.66 5.20 -23.22
C LEU A 75 17.06 6.68 -23.34
N PHE A 76 16.32 7.43 -24.16
CA PHE A 76 16.48 8.90 -24.24
C PHE A 76 16.03 9.60 -22.95
N GLY A 77 15.11 8.97 -22.21
CA GLY A 77 14.66 9.38 -20.88
C GLY A 77 14.83 8.28 -19.84
N ALA A 78 14.14 8.41 -18.71
CA ALA A 78 13.97 7.33 -17.74
C ALA A 78 12.51 6.88 -17.73
N VAL A 79 12.27 5.60 -17.50
CA VAL A 79 10.90 5.10 -17.27
C VAL A 79 10.39 5.71 -15.98
N THR A 80 9.25 6.39 -16.05
CA THR A 80 8.64 7.02 -14.88
C THR A 80 7.62 6.10 -14.21
N THR A 81 7.29 6.38 -12.95
CA THR A 81 6.20 5.67 -12.26
C THR A 81 4.85 5.86 -12.94
N LYS A 82 4.68 6.93 -13.73
CA LYS A 82 3.48 7.15 -14.53
C LYS A 82 3.38 6.14 -15.67
N ASP A 83 4.46 5.93 -16.41
CA ASP A 83 4.49 4.99 -17.54
C ASP A 83 4.23 3.56 -17.07
N ILE A 84 4.79 3.18 -15.90
CA ILE A 84 4.54 1.88 -15.27
C ILE A 84 3.07 1.74 -14.84
N ALA A 85 2.50 2.78 -14.24
CA ALA A 85 1.09 2.76 -13.84
C ALA A 85 0.13 2.63 -15.04
N GLU A 86 0.42 3.31 -16.16
CA GLU A 86 -0.36 3.23 -17.39
C GLU A 86 -0.25 1.84 -18.05
N ALA A 87 0.94 1.24 -18.05
CA ALA A 87 1.13 -0.13 -18.55
C ALA A 87 0.37 -1.17 -17.70
N ILE A 88 0.35 -1.00 -16.37
CA ILE A 88 -0.44 -1.84 -15.45
C ILE A 88 -1.96 -1.61 -15.65
N ALA A 89 -2.38 -0.38 -15.90
CA ALA A 89 -3.78 -0.08 -16.22
C ALA A 89 -4.25 -0.82 -17.47
N THR A 90 -3.37 -0.95 -18.47
CA THR A 90 -3.64 -1.68 -19.72
C THR A 90 -3.78 -3.18 -19.49
N SER A 91 -3.10 -3.76 -18.49
CA SER A 91 -3.24 -5.17 -18.12
C SER A 91 -4.47 -5.47 -17.24
N GLY A 92 -5.26 -4.44 -16.90
CA GLY A 92 -6.56 -4.56 -16.24
C GLY A 92 -6.58 -4.23 -14.75
N GLN A 93 -5.48 -3.69 -14.19
CA GLN A 93 -5.40 -3.31 -12.77
C GLN A 93 -5.11 -1.81 -12.62
N GLN A 94 -5.83 -1.11 -11.75
CA GLN A 94 -5.60 0.31 -11.49
C GLN A 94 -4.70 0.47 -10.25
N VAL A 95 -3.48 0.97 -10.45
CA VAL A 95 -2.52 1.25 -9.36
C VAL A 95 -2.14 2.73 -9.38
N ASP A 96 -2.21 3.38 -8.22
CA ASP A 96 -1.74 4.76 -8.06
C ASP A 96 -0.20 4.80 -8.17
N ARG A 97 0.33 5.68 -9.03
CA ARG A 97 1.76 5.97 -9.18
C ARG A 97 2.48 6.27 -7.85
N ARG A 98 1.80 6.78 -6.83
CA ARG A 98 2.37 7.06 -5.49
C ARG A 98 2.72 5.79 -4.72
N LYS A 99 2.09 4.67 -5.07
CA LYS A 99 2.34 3.36 -4.46
C LYS A 99 3.49 2.62 -5.13
N ILE A 100 4.02 3.13 -6.25
CA ILE A 100 5.08 2.50 -7.03
C ILE A 100 6.43 3.04 -6.54
N GLU A 101 7.26 2.13 -6.05
CA GLU A 101 8.61 2.40 -5.56
C GLU A 101 9.63 1.84 -6.57
N VAL A 102 10.34 2.76 -7.23
CA VAL A 102 11.39 2.45 -8.20
C VAL A 102 12.74 2.71 -7.52
N GLY A 103 13.49 1.65 -7.23
CA GLY A 103 14.77 1.76 -6.52
C GLY A 103 15.84 2.54 -7.31
N HIS A 104 15.97 2.24 -8.60
CA HIS A 104 16.90 2.91 -9.51
C HIS A 104 16.19 3.38 -10.77
N ALA A 105 16.57 4.56 -11.27
CA ALA A 105 16.01 5.08 -12.51
C ALA A 105 16.31 4.14 -13.68
N ILE A 106 15.25 3.58 -14.29
CA ILE A 106 15.35 2.65 -15.41
C ILE A 106 15.70 3.44 -16.68
N LYS A 107 16.94 3.26 -17.17
CA LYS A 107 17.50 3.99 -18.34
C LYS A 107 17.98 3.07 -19.47
N SER A 108 17.70 1.77 -19.37
CA SER A 108 18.07 0.76 -20.35
C SER A 108 16.88 -0.12 -20.69
N LEU A 109 16.90 -0.67 -21.91
CA LEU A 109 16.02 -1.76 -22.29
C LEU A 109 16.30 -3.02 -21.45
N GLY A 110 15.30 -3.90 -21.34
CA GLY A 110 15.40 -5.15 -20.62
C GLY A 110 14.48 -5.24 -19.42
N ASP A 111 14.78 -6.19 -18.54
CA ASP A 111 13.91 -6.61 -17.45
C ASP A 111 14.32 -5.89 -16.16
N HIS A 112 13.37 -5.25 -15.51
CA HIS A 112 13.59 -4.50 -14.28
C HIS A 112 12.54 -4.87 -13.25
N GLN A 113 12.94 -4.94 -11.99
CA GLN A 113 12.02 -5.20 -10.89
C GLN A 113 11.57 -3.91 -10.22
N VAL A 114 10.27 -3.77 -10.04
CA VAL A 114 9.65 -2.60 -9.40
C VAL A 114 8.75 -3.07 -8.26
N GLN A 115 8.84 -2.39 -7.12
CA GLN A 115 8.03 -2.71 -5.96
C GLN A 115 6.78 -1.82 -5.93
N ILE A 116 5.62 -2.41 -5.66
CA ILE A 116 4.34 -1.70 -5.54
C ILE A 116 3.77 -1.96 -4.16
N ARG A 117 3.58 -0.91 -3.37
CA ARG A 117 2.97 -0.98 -2.04
C ARG A 117 1.45 -0.90 -2.13
N LEU A 118 0.77 -2.05 -2.13
CA LEU A 118 -0.69 -2.12 -2.25
C LEU A 118 -1.40 -1.75 -0.95
N HIS A 119 -0.88 -2.26 0.18
CA HIS A 119 -1.35 -2.03 1.55
C HIS A 119 -0.14 -1.86 2.50
N GLN A 120 -0.37 -1.44 3.75
CA GLN A 120 0.69 -1.25 4.76
C GLN A 120 1.57 -2.50 4.94
N ASP A 121 0.95 -3.68 4.89
CA ASP A 121 1.62 -4.98 5.08
C ASP A 121 1.76 -5.80 3.80
N VAL A 122 1.31 -5.26 2.65
CA VAL A 122 1.32 -6.00 1.37
C VAL A 122 2.02 -5.18 0.29
N SER A 123 3.15 -5.72 -0.17
CA SER A 123 3.86 -5.24 -1.34
C SER A 123 3.93 -6.31 -2.42
N ALA A 124 3.94 -5.89 -3.69
CA ALA A 124 4.08 -6.71 -4.87
C ALA A 124 5.39 -6.35 -5.57
N THR A 125 6.19 -7.35 -5.93
CA THR A 125 7.33 -7.16 -6.84
C THR A 125 6.88 -7.52 -8.24
N VAL A 126 6.91 -6.57 -9.16
CA VAL A 126 6.46 -6.72 -10.54
C VAL A 126 7.65 -6.66 -11.48
N ASP A 127 7.72 -7.62 -12.40
CA ASP A 127 8.71 -7.63 -13.47
C ASP A 127 8.23 -6.72 -14.61
N VAL A 128 9.02 -5.69 -14.89
CA VAL A 128 8.78 -4.67 -15.91
C VAL A 128 9.73 -4.92 -17.06
N HIS A 129 9.17 -5.28 -18.22
CA HIS A 129 9.90 -5.48 -19.45
C HIS A 129 9.86 -4.21 -20.29
N VAL A 130 11.00 -3.54 -20.38
CA VAL A 130 11.13 -2.33 -21.18
C VAL A 130 11.52 -2.70 -22.60
N VAL A 131 10.62 -2.43 -23.53
CA VAL A 131 10.80 -2.72 -24.96
C VAL A 131 10.92 -1.44 -25.78
N ALA A 132 11.71 -1.49 -26.84
CA ALA A 132 11.80 -0.38 -27.77
C ALA A 132 10.47 -0.20 -28.50
N SER A 133 9.86 0.98 -28.41
CA SER A 133 8.75 1.35 -29.28
C SER A 133 9.28 1.58 -30.69
N ALA A 134 8.66 0.96 -31.70
CA ALA A 134 8.94 1.21 -33.11
C ALA A 134 8.73 2.68 -33.50
#